data_AF-A0A2V7M479-F1
#
_entry.id   AF-A0A2V7M479-F1
#
_cell.length_a   1.000
_cell.length_b   1.000
_cell.length_c   1.000
_cell.angle_alpha   90.00
_cell.angle_beta   90.00
_cell.angle_gamma   90.00
#
_symmetry.space_group_name_H-M   'P 1'
#
loop_
_entity.id
_entity.type
_entity.pdbx_description
1 polymer ?
#
loop_
_entity_poly.entity_id
_entity_poly.type
_entity_poly.pdbx_seq_one_letter_code
_entity_poly.pdbx_strand_id
1 'polypeptide(L)'
;MIALVLLGLVSAAVYKVLVNNQRVYLAQTQTIDLQQNIRAAAAILPAEFRELDAADGDIKGMGPDSLRIRAMRQLAFVCATPALGGGLGQIVLAVRTTPIYGNRQTFKQGDSILVYWEGNPTSRNDDQWLPAQLQKDPDPGFCADSNVATHPAYLLTLQ
;
A
#
# COMPACT_ATOMS: atom_id res chain seq x y z
N MET A 1 56.73 25.36 34.33
CA MET A 1 55.85 24.37 35.02
C MET A 1 54.39 24.81 35.02
N ILE A 2 54.04 26.04 35.45
CA ILE A 2 52.65 26.55 35.48
C ILE A 2 51.95 26.53 34.11
N ALA A 3 52.67 26.93 33.04
CA ALA A 3 52.10 26.96 31.69
C ALA A 3 51.64 25.58 31.18
N LEU A 4 52.36 24.50 31.50
CA LEU A 4 51.98 23.14 31.11
C LEU A 4 50.73 22.66 31.83
N VAL A 5 50.57 23.02 33.10
CA VAL A 5 49.38 22.67 33.90
C VAL A 5 48.15 23.38 33.37
N LEU A 6 48.26 24.68 33.07
CA LEU A 6 47.17 25.46 32.48
C LEU A 6 46.76 24.91 31.10
N LEU A 7 47.74 24.55 30.27
CA LEU A 7 47.46 24.00 28.93
C LEU A 7 46.76 22.65 29.00
N GLY A 8 47.16 21.77 29.93
CA GLY A 8 46.48 20.49 30.17
C GLY A 8 45.03 20.66 30.65
N LEU A 9 44.77 21.61 31.55
CA LEU A 9 43.44 21.88 32.10
C LEU A 9 42.49 22.43 31.03
N VAL A 10 42.97 23.37 30.20
CA VAL A 10 42.20 23.92 29.08
C VAL A 10 41.94 22.85 28.02
N SER A 11 42.93 22.01 27.70
CA SER A 11 42.77 20.94 26.70
C SER A 11 41.74 19.89 27.13
N ALA A 12 41.76 19.50 28.41
CA ALA A 12 40.77 18.60 28.99
C ALA A 12 39.35 19.21 28.99
N ALA A 13 39.24 20.51 29.28
CA ALA A 13 37.96 21.22 29.24
C ALA A 13 37.38 21.28 27.82
N VAL A 14 38.20 21.61 26.80
CA VAL A 14 37.77 21.64 25.40
C VAL A 14 37.35 20.24 24.92
N TYR A 15 38.12 19.21 25.27
CA TYR A 15 37.77 17.82 24.94
C TYR A 15 36.43 17.42 25.54
N LYS A 16 36.19 17.76 26.81
CA LYS A 16 34.92 17.47 27.50
C LYS A 16 33.74 18.17 26.83
N VAL A 17 33.90 19.44 26.43
CA VAL A 17 32.87 20.20 25.73
C VAL A 17 32.58 19.61 24.35
N LEU A 18 33.63 19.25 23.59
CA LEU A 18 33.49 18.65 22.26
C LEU A 18 32.75 17.31 22.33
N VAL A 19 33.14 16.42 23.25
CA VAL A 19 32.51 15.12 23.43
C VAL A 19 31.06 15.26 23.89
N ASN A 20 30.76 16.22 24.77
CA ASN A 20 29.38 16.49 25.17
C ASN A 20 28.53 16.99 23.99
N ASN A 21 29.04 17.93 23.21
CA ASN A 21 28.34 18.43 22.03
C ASN A 21 28.08 17.31 21.02
N GLN A 22 29.06 16.45 20.74
CA GLN A 22 28.88 15.29 19.85
C GLN A 22 27.78 14.34 20.34
N ARG A 23 27.74 14.02 21.65
CA ARG A 23 26.67 13.18 22.22
C ARG A 23 25.30 13.82 22.13
N VAL A 24 25.21 15.13 22.39
CA VAL A 24 23.95 15.88 22.28
C VAL A 24 23.45 15.92 20.84
N TYR A 25 24.32 16.18 19.87
CA TYR A 25 23.93 16.18 18.46
C TYR A 25 23.43 14.81 18.01
N LEU A 26 24.08 13.71 18.41
CA LEU A 26 23.62 12.36 18.08
C LEU A 26 22.23 12.06 18.65
N ALA A 27 21.98 12.41 19.92
CA ALA A 27 20.67 12.21 20.56
C ALA A 27 19.57 13.08 19.91
N GLN A 28 19.90 14.30 19.52
CA GLN A 28 18.97 15.20 18.83
C GLN A 28 18.61 14.67 17.44
N THR A 29 19.59 14.22 16.65
CA THR A 29 19.34 13.64 15.33
C THR A 29 18.43 12.42 15.42
N GLN A 30 18.70 11.50 16.36
CA GLN A 30 17.85 10.32 16.57
C GLN A 30 16.40 10.70 16.92
N THR A 31 16.21 11.74 17.73
CA THR A 31 14.87 12.23 18.10
C THR A 31 14.15 12.84 16.89
N ILE A 32 14.86 13.60 16.07
CA ILE A 32 14.32 14.20 14.85
C ILE A 32 13.89 13.11 13.87
N ASP A 33 14.73 12.11 13.63
CA ASP A 33 14.43 10.99 12.73
C ASP A 33 13.19 10.22 13.20
N LEU A 34 13.08 9.97 14.51
CA LEU A 34 11.88 9.34 15.09
C LEU A 34 10.64 10.21 14.87
N GLN A 35 10.71 11.51 15.12
CA GLN A 35 9.58 12.42 14.93
C GLN A 35 9.15 12.53 13.46
N GLN A 36 10.10 12.51 12.53
CA GLN A 36 9.81 12.52 11.09
C GLN A 36 9.10 11.23 10.67
N ASN A 37 9.57 10.07 11.12
CA ASN A 37 8.93 8.78 10.87
C ASN A 37 7.50 8.72 11.46
N ILE A 38 7.30 9.21 12.69
CA ILE A 38 5.97 9.29 13.32
C ILE A 38 5.04 10.20 12.52
N ARG A 39 5.54 11.35 12.04
CA ARG A 39 4.73 12.26 11.23
C ARG A 39 4.29 11.62 9.91
N ALA A 40 5.19 10.89 9.25
CA ALA A 40 4.86 10.15 8.03
C ALA A 40 3.79 9.07 8.30
N ALA A 41 3.96 8.30 9.37
CA ALA A 41 2.98 7.30 9.78
C ALA A 41 1.61 7.93 10.11
N ALA A 42 1.60 9.04 10.85
CA ALA A 42 0.39 9.78 11.22
C ALA A 42 -0.32 10.42 10.03
N ALA A 43 0.37 10.65 8.90
CA ALA A 43 -0.25 11.15 7.68
C ALA A 43 -0.97 10.05 6.88
N ILE A 44 -0.49 8.80 6.96
CA ILE A 44 -0.98 7.68 6.13
C ILE A 44 -2.00 6.82 6.88
N LEU A 45 -1.67 6.42 8.11
CA LEU A 45 -2.46 5.46 8.89
C LEU A 45 -3.93 5.86 9.12
N PRO A 46 -4.28 7.14 9.37
CA PRO A 46 -5.68 7.50 9.57
C PRO A 46 -6.55 7.30 8.32
N ALA A 47 -5.98 7.49 7.12
CA ALA A 47 -6.70 7.26 5.87
C ALA A 47 -6.97 5.76 5.70
N GLU A 48 -5.95 4.93 5.92
CA GLU A 48 -6.07 3.47 5.86
C GLU A 48 -7.10 2.96 6.88
N PHE A 49 -7.02 3.40 8.15
CA PHE A 49 -7.95 2.96 9.20
C PHE A 49 -9.39 3.41 9.01
N ARG A 50 -9.62 4.52 8.29
CA ARG A 50 -10.97 4.97 7.96
C ARG A 50 -11.64 4.06 6.93
N GLU A 51 -10.87 3.39 6.08
CA GLU A 51 -11.36 2.47 5.06
C GLU A 51 -11.59 1.05 5.61
N LEU A 52 -11.10 0.74 6.81
CA LEU A 52 -11.23 -0.60 7.38
C LEU A 52 -12.61 -0.85 7.97
N ASP A 53 -13.18 -2.01 7.66
CA ASP A 53 -14.27 -2.59 8.41
C ASP A 53 -13.83 -3.90 9.10
N ALA A 54 -13.83 -3.87 10.44
CA ALA A 54 -13.48 -5.04 11.23
C ALA A 54 -14.54 -6.15 11.13
N ALA A 55 -15.81 -5.81 10.91
CA ALA A 55 -16.90 -6.79 10.78
C ALA A 55 -16.78 -7.59 9.48
N ASP A 56 -16.37 -6.94 8.39
CA ASP A 56 -16.13 -7.58 7.08
C ASP A 56 -14.75 -8.26 6.98
N GLY A 57 -14.01 -8.28 8.10
CA GLY A 57 -12.79 -9.06 8.23
C GLY A 57 -11.56 -8.42 7.57
N ASP A 58 -11.50 -7.09 7.49
CA ASP A 58 -10.32 -6.40 6.96
C ASP A 58 -9.11 -6.51 7.90
N ILE A 59 -9.31 -6.76 9.19
CA ILE A 59 -8.24 -7.09 10.13
C ILE A 59 -7.90 -8.58 10.01
N LYS A 60 -6.73 -8.88 9.42
CA LYS A 60 -6.21 -10.25 9.20
C LYS A 60 -5.35 -10.76 10.35
N GLY A 61 -4.96 -9.90 11.28
CA GLY A 61 -4.18 -10.26 12.45
C GLY A 61 -3.72 -9.04 13.23
N MET A 62 -3.66 -9.18 14.55
CA MET A 62 -3.23 -8.12 15.46
C MET A 62 -2.32 -8.74 16.52
N GLY A 63 -1.10 -8.22 16.61
CA GLY A 63 -0.14 -8.50 17.68
C GLY A 63 0.02 -7.30 18.62
N PRO A 64 0.85 -7.41 19.66
CA PRO A 64 1.11 -6.31 20.60
C PRO A 64 1.67 -5.04 19.94
N ASP A 65 2.41 -5.19 18.84
CA ASP A 65 3.15 -4.15 18.14
C ASP A 65 2.98 -4.19 16.61
N SER A 66 2.06 -5.02 16.11
CA SER A 66 1.86 -5.24 14.68
C SER A 66 0.38 -5.40 14.32
N LEU A 67 0.00 -4.89 13.15
CA LEU A 67 -1.36 -5.01 12.62
C LEU A 67 -1.28 -5.40 11.15
N ARG A 68 -2.03 -6.43 10.76
CA ARG A 68 -2.15 -6.86 9.37
C ARG A 68 -3.57 -6.60 8.89
N ILE A 69 -3.70 -5.71 7.92
CA ILE A 69 -4.98 -5.23 7.39
C ILE A 69 -5.08 -5.48 5.88
N ARG A 70 -6.30 -5.53 5.36
CA ARG A 70 -6.58 -5.34 3.94
C ARG A 70 -6.61 -3.84 3.66
N ALA A 71 -5.85 -3.40 2.66
CA ALA A 71 -5.77 -1.99 2.26
C ALA A 71 -5.94 -1.88 0.75
N MET A 72 -6.72 -0.90 0.28
CA MET A 72 -6.86 -0.65 -1.15
C MET A 72 -5.56 -0.07 -1.71
N ARG A 73 -4.95 -0.76 -2.68
CA ARG A 73 -3.67 -0.32 -3.29
C ARG A 73 -3.84 0.25 -4.70
N GLN A 74 -4.88 -0.19 -5.40
CA GLN A 74 -5.17 0.25 -6.74
C GLN A 74 -6.67 0.10 -7.07
N LEU A 75 -7.14 0.93 -7.99
CA LEU A 75 -8.46 0.89 -8.62
C LEU A 75 -8.29 0.86 -10.13
N ALA A 76 -8.98 -0.06 -10.79
CA ALA A 76 -8.97 -0.20 -12.24
C ALA A 76 -10.38 -0.54 -12.74
N PHE A 77 -10.60 -0.37 -14.03
CA PHE A 77 -11.91 -0.53 -14.64
C PHE A 77 -11.96 -1.76 -15.54
N VAL A 78 -12.99 -2.58 -15.34
CA VAL A 78 -13.29 -3.72 -16.20
C VAL A 78 -13.80 -3.20 -17.54
N CYS A 79 -13.32 -3.79 -18.64
CA CYS A 79 -13.65 -3.37 -19.99
C CYS A 79 -15.00 -3.91 -20.47
N ALA A 80 -15.32 -5.13 -20.08
CA ALA A 80 -16.54 -5.83 -20.47
C ALA A 80 -17.04 -6.67 -19.31
N THR A 81 -18.35 -6.87 -19.24
CA THR A 81 -18.95 -7.75 -18.22
C THR A 81 -18.39 -9.17 -18.38
N PRO A 82 -17.76 -9.73 -17.33
CA PRO A 82 -17.18 -11.06 -17.41
C PRO A 82 -18.27 -12.13 -17.50
N ALA A 83 -17.97 -13.21 -18.22
CA ALA A 83 -18.84 -14.38 -18.22
C ALA A 83 -18.71 -15.11 -16.88
N LEU A 84 -19.72 -14.98 -16.02
CA LEU A 84 -19.80 -15.74 -14.78
C LEU A 84 -20.41 -17.12 -15.07
N GLY A 85 -19.71 -18.20 -14.70
CA GLY A 85 -20.24 -19.56 -14.88
C GLY A 85 -19.23 -20.70 -14.94
N GLY A 86 -17.93 -20.41 -15.10
CA GLY A 86 -16.89 -21.46 -15.23
C GLY A 86 -16.40 -22.09 -13.92
N GLY A 87 -16.80 -21.57 -12.76
CA GLY A 87 -16.21 -21.94 -11.47
C GLY A 87 -14.89 -21.19 -11.18
N LEU A 88 -14.40 -21.33 -9.94
CA LEU A 88 -13.16 -20.69 -9.47
C LEU A 88 -11.96 -21.15 -10.34
N GLY A 89 -11.10 -20.22 -10.75
CA GLY A 89 -9.97 -20.47 -11.66
C GLY A 89 -10.30 -20.32 -13.15
N GLN A 90 -11.58 -20.20 -13.52
CA GLN A 90 -12.01 -20.06 -14.93
C GLN A 90 -12.59 -18.67 -15.24
N ILE A 91 -12.73 -17.82 -14.23
CA ILE A 91 -13.23 -16.46 -14.40
C ILE A 91 -12.07 -15.58 -14.85
N VAL A 92 -12.18 -15.02 -16.06
CA VAL A 92 -11.20 -14.08 -16.62
C VAL A 92 -11.83 -12.69 -16.70
N LEU A 93 -11.18 -11.71 -16.09
CA LEU A 93 -11.55 -10.30 -16.19
C LEU A 93 -10.61 -9.58 -17.16
N ALA A 94 -11.17 -8.89 -18.14
CA ALA A 94 -10.42 -7.95 -18.97
C ALA A 94 -10.48 -6.55 -18.32
N VAL A 95 -9.34 -6.04 -17.89
CA VAL A 95 -9.20 -4.75 -17.18
C VAL A 95 -8.37 -3.80 -18.02
N ARG A 96 -8.76 -2.52 -18.10
CA ARG A 96 -8.01 -1.51 -18.85
C ARG A 96 -6.60 -1.33 -18.25
N THR A 97 -5.60 -1.16 -19.11
CA THR A 97 -4.26 -0.73 -18.64
C THR A 97 -4.25 0.75 -18.25
N THR A 98 -5.16 1.55 -18.82
CA THR A 98 -5.34 2.97 -18.51
C THR A 98 -6.82 3.37 -18.54
N PRO A 99 -7.32 4.13 -17.55
CA PRO A 99 -6.64 4.58 -16.33
C PRO A 99 -6.59 3.48 -15.24
N ILE A 100 -5.46 3.40 -14.54
CA ILE A 100 -5.31 2.69 -13.27
C ILE A 100 -4.94 3.75 -12.22
N TYR A 101 -5.65 3.77 -11.09
CA TYR A 101 -5.33 4.64 -9.97
C TYR A 101 -4.63 3.83 -8.90
N GLY A 102 -3.46 4.26 -8.44
CA GLY A 102 -2.69 3.54 -7.43
C GLY A 102 -1.19 3.62 -7.69
N ASN A 103 -0.39 3.28 -6.68
CA ASN A 103 1.07 3.35 -6.78
C ASN A 103 1.64 2.24 -7.69
N ARG A 104 1.02 1.06 -7.68
CA ARG A 104 1.37 -0.03 -8.58
C ARG A 104 0.39 0.01 -9.75
N GLN A 105 0.86 0.34 -10.93
CA GLN A 105 0.06 0.43 -12.17
C GLN A 105 -0.06 -0.94 -12.87
N THR A 106 -0.06 -2.03 -12.09
CA THR A 106 -0.09 -3.40 -12.59
C THR A 106 -0.53 -4.39 -11.50
N PHE A 107 -0.84 -5.61 -11.91
CA PHE A 107 -1.25 -6.71 -11.06
C PHE A 107 -0.18 -7.80 -11.00
N LYS A 108 -0.26 -8.63 -9.97
CA LYS A 108 0.64 -9.76 -9.74
C LYS A 108 -0.14 -10.96 -9.18
N GLN A 109 0.35 -12.16 -9.45
CA GLN A 109 -0.12 -13.38 -8.82
C GLN A 109 -0.22 -13.23 -7.30
N GLY A 110 -1.34 -13.67 -6.74
CA GLY A 110 -1.60 -13.63 -5.30
C GLY A 110 -2.19 -12.33 -4.79
N ASP A 111 -2.35 -11.30 -5.64
CA ASP A 111 -3.07 -10.09 -5.26
C ASP A 111 -4.53 -10.40 -4.93
N SER A 112 -5.01 -9.88 -3.79
CA SER A 112 -6.44 -9.88 -3.49
C SER A 112 -7.12 -8.71 -4.18
N ILE A 113 -8.21 -8.97 -4.88
CA ILE A 113 -9.02 -7.95 -5.55
C ILE A 113 -10.46 -8.01 -5.06
N LEU A 114 -11.15 -6.88 -5.18
CA LEU A 114 -12.59 -6.80 -5.00
C LEU A 114 -13.21 -6.43 -6.35
N VAL A 115 -14.20 -7.21 -6.76
CA VAL A 115 -14.91 -7.02 -8.02
C VAL A 115 -16.32 -6.58 -7.68
N TYR A 116 -16.71 -5.39 -8.13
CA TYR A 116 -18.07 -4.92 -7.95
C TYR A 116 -19.00 -5.68 -8.89
N TRP A 117 -20.03 -6.30 -8.32
CA TRP A 117 -21.05 -7.06 -9.04
C TRP A 117 -22.42 -6.42 -8.80
N GLU A 118 -23.00 -5.86 -9.87
CA GLU A 118 -24.31 -5.19 -9.86
C GLU A 118 -25.47 -6.18 -10.10
N GLY A 119 -25.24 -7.37 -10.69
CA GLY A 119 -26.32 -8.32 -10.96
C GLY A 119 -27.42 -7.76 -11.87
N ASN A 120 -28.53 -7.30 -11.27
CA ASN A 120 -29.66 -6.67 -11.92
C ASN A 120 -29.66 -5.13 -11.72
N PRO A 121 -29.43 -4.33 -12.77
CA PRO A 121 -29.38 -2.86 -12.70
C PRO A 121 -30.65 -2.15 -12.21
N THR A 122 -31.76 -2.87 -12.02
CA THR A 122 -33.03 -2.31 -11.54
C THR A 122 -33.25 -2.51 -10.05
N SER A 123 -32.35 -3.23 -9.37
CA SER A 123 -32.40 -3.54 -7.95
C SER A 123 -31.07 -3.13 -7.32
N ARG A 124 -31.12 -2.65 -6.06
CA ARG A 124 -29.90 -2.38 -5.26
C ARG A 124 -29.57 -3.51 -4.28
N ASN A 125 -30.42 -4.53 -4.21
CA ASN A 125 -30.32 -5.57 -3.18
C ASN A 125 -29.29 -6.65 -3.52
N ASP A 126 -28.80 -6.66 -4.76
CA ASP A 126 -27.86 -7.63 -5.31
C ASP A 126 -26.49 -7.03 -5.63
N ASP A 127 -26.32 -5.72 -5.40
CA ASP A 127 -25.07 -4.98 -5.50
C ASP A 127 -24.12 -5.43 -4.39
N GLN A 128 -22.99 -6.03 -4.77
CA GLN A 128 -22.01 -6.51 -3.80
C GLN A 128 -20.59 -6.46 -4.33
N TRP A 129 -19.64 -6.29 -3.41
CA TRP A 129 -18.23 -6.46 -3.68
C TRP A 129 -17.83 -7.91 -3.46
N LEU A 130 -17.41 -8.59 -4.52
CA LEU A 130 -16.99 -9.98 -4.48
C LEU A 130 -15.47 -10.04 -4.27
N PRO A 131 -14.99 -10.69 -3.20
CA PRO A 131 -13.56 -10.92 -3.01
C PRO A 131 -13.08 -12.02 -3.95
N ALA A 132 -11.94 -11.78 -4.61
CA ALA A 132 -11.25 -12.77 -5.41
C ALA A 132 -9.73 -12.62 -5.26
N GLN A 133 -8.98 -13.61 -5.73
CA GLN A 133 -7.52 -13.52 -5.79
C GLN A 133 -7.03 -13.81 -7.21
N LEU A 134 -5.92 -13.20 -7.60
CA LEU A 134 -5.28 -13.51 -8.88
C LEU A 134 -4.55 -14.85 -8.79
N GLN A 135 -4.94 -15.77 -9.68
CA GLN A 135 -4.33 -17.10 -9.78
C GLN A 135 -2.92 -17.06 -10.36
N LYS A 136 -2.66 -16.10 -11.26
CA LYS A 136 -1.40 -15.92 -11.97
C LYS A 136 -1.15 -14.45 -12.31
N ASP A 137 0.04 -14.15 -12.81
CA ASP A 137 0.37 -12.82 -13.33
C ASP A 137 -0.53 -12.46 -14.53
N PRO A 138 -0.83 -11.17 -14.73
CA PRO A 138 -1.74 -10.73 -15.78
C PRO A 138 -1.19 -11.04 -17.18
N ASP A 139 -2.01 -11.64 -18.03
CA ASP A 139 -1.66 -11.80 -19.46
C ASP A 139 -1.99 -10.51 -20.21
N PRO A 140 -1.23 -10.16 -21.27
CA PRO A 140 -1.61 -9.08 -22.17
C PRO A 140 -2.87 -9.45 -22.94
N GLY A 141 -3.79 -8.50 -23.08
CA GLY A 141 -5.00 -8.64 -23.87
C GLY A 141 -5.46 -7.32 -24.47
N PHE A 142 -6.70 -7.32 -24.96
CA PHE A 142 -7.33 -6.14 -25.55
C PHE A 142 -8.75 -5.96 -25.01
N CYS A 143 -9.14 -4.71 -24.85
CA CYS A 143 -10.48 -4.31 -24.50
C CYS A 143 -11.25 -3.97 -25.77
N ALA A 144 -12.34 -4.71 -26.00
CA ALA A 144 -13.27 -4.50 -27.10
C ALA A 144 -14.39 -3.50 -26.74
N ASP A 145 -14.08 -2.57 -25.83
CA ASP A 145 -15.04 -1.58 -25.31
C ASP A 145 -15.31 -0.42 -26.28
N SER A 146 -14.57 -0.35 -27.38
CA SER A 146 -14.78 0.60 -28.47
C SER A 146 -14.92 -0.13 -29.79
N ASN A 147 -15.91 0.28 -30.58
CA ASN A 147 -16.13 -0.24 -31.93
C ASN A 147 -15.11 0.28 -32.95
N VAL A 148 -14.21 1.18 -32.54
CA VAL A 148 -13.30 1.92 -33.45
C VAL A 148 -11.83 1.68 -33.10
N ALA A 149 -11.51 1.36 -31.84
CA ALA A 149 -10.15 1.17 -31.37
C ALA A 149 -10.04 0.00 -30.39
N THR A 150 -9.00 -0.82 -30.56
CA THR A 150 -8.63 -1.86 -29.58
C THR A 150 -7.72 -1.24 -28.54
N HIS A 151 -8.22 -1.09 -27.31
CA HIS A 151 -7.41 -0.61 -26.19
C HIS A 151 -6.62 -1.77 -25.55
N PRO A 152 -5.40 -1.55 -25.06
CA PRO A 152 -4.66 -2.57 -24.33
C PRO A 152 -5.34 -2.92 -22.99
N ALA A 153 -5.24 -4.20 -22.61
CA ALA A 153 -5.87 -4.76 -21.43
C ALA A 153 -4.90 -5.68 -20.66
N TYR A 154 -5.19 -5.84 -19.37
CA TYR A 154 -4.73 -6.97 -18.58
C TYR A 154 -5.85 -8.01 -18.47
N LEU A 155 -5.52 -9.27 -18.78
CA LEU A 155 -6.41 -10.40 -18.54
C LEU A 155 -6.06 -11.01 -17.18
N LEU A 156 -6.98 -10.89 -16.23
CA LEU A 156 -6.82 -11.36 -14.86
C LEU A 156 -7.59 -12.66 -14.69
N THR A 157 -6.89 -13.76 -14.41
CA THR A 157 -7.54 -15.04 -14.06
C THR A 157 -7.73 -15.11 -12.55
N LEU A 158 -8.99 -15.27 -12.13
CA LEU A 158 -9.37 -15.27 -10.72
C LEU A 158 -9.48 -16.69 -10.18
N GLN A 159 -9.04 -16.89 -8.94
CA GLN A 159 -9.24 -18.08 -8.12
C GLN A 159 -10.15 -17.82 -6.92
#